data_AF-A0A2P2GM19-F1
#
_entry.id   AF-A0A2P2GM19-F1
#
_cell.length_a   1.000
_cell.length_b   1.000
_cell.length_c   1.000
_cell.angle_alpha   90.00
_cell.angle_beta   90.00
_cell.angle_gamma   90.00
#
_symmetry.space_group_name_H-M   'P 1'
#
loop_
_entity.id
_entity.type
_entity.pdbx_description
1 polymer ?
#
loop_
_entity_poly.entity_id
_entity_poly.type
_entity_poly.pdbx_seq_one_letter_code
_entity_poly.pdbx_strand_id
1 'polypeptide(L)'
;MVRDRTEAVNGSGVAGTLAAEHSAVGPATATGPAAADNGYADHYAKTLSPWRERSAANRSTTRGLRLRLGLLGLGFGFDPLFQRMREFCLASSEAGFRSRQLDIRQLLLTERTHR
;
A
#
# COMPACT_ATOMS: atom_id res chain seq x y z
N MET A 1 36.13 4.41 33.74
CA MET A 1 36.45 4.61 32.31
C MET A 1 35.18 5.05 31.60
N VAL A 2 34.91 6.36 31.66
CA VAL A 2 33.71 7.00 31.08
C VAL A 2 34.08 7.39 29.65
N ARG A 3 33.32 6.92 28.66
CA ARG A 3 33.42 7.44 27.30
C ARG A 3 32.34 8.49 27.08
N ASP A 4 32.81 9.72 27.09
CA ASP A 4 32.19 10.89 26.49
C ASP A 4 31.87 10.60 25.01
N ARG A 5 30.67 10.93 24.58
CA ARG A 5 30.24 10.94 23.18
C ARG A 5 29.37 12.17 22.99
N THR A 6 30.05 13.30 22.85
CA THR A 6 29.47 14.50 22.27
C THR A 6 30.13 14.68 20.92
N GLU A 7 29.43 14.41 19.82
CA GLU A 7 29.64 15.13 18.57
C GLU A 7 28.43 14.97 17.64
N ALA A 8 27.95 16.15 17.23
CA ALA A 8 26.82 16.36 16.37
C ALA A 8 27.12 15.95 14.94
N VAL A 9 26.12 15.34 14.27
CA VAL A 9 26.06 15.32 12.81
C VAL A 9 24.77 16.04 12.41
N ASN A 10 24.94 17.30 12.02
CA ASN A 10 23.96 18.06 11.29
C ASN A 10 24.07 17.73 9.79
N GLY A 11 22.92 17.55 9.14
CA GLY A 11 22.72 17.85 7.73
C GLY A 11 23.00 16.71 6.75
N SER A 12 21.94 16.20 6.12
CA SER A 12 21.76 16.29 4.66
C SER A 12 20.53 15.47 4.25
N GLY A 13 19.82 15.99 3.25
CA GLY A 13 18.42 15.69 2.97
C GLY A 13 18.10 14.25 2.62
N VAL A 14 16.94 13.81 3.10
CA VAL A 14 16.21 12.68 2.51
C VAL A 14 14.90 13.23 1.96
N ALA A 15 15.01 14.12 0.97
CA ALA A 15 13.96 14.29 -0.03
C ALA A 15 14.17 13.21 -1.10
N GLY A 16 14.08 11.95 -0.66
CA GLY A 16 14.00 10.81 -1.57
C GLY A 16 12.61 10.83 -2.19
N THR A 17 12.46 11.57 -3.28
CA THR A 17 11.39 11.32 -4.25
C THR A 17 11.60 9.88 -4.73
N LEU A 18 10.89 8.94 -4.11
CA LEU A 18 10.63 7.64 -4.73
C LEU A 18 9.74 7.95 -5.92
N ALA A 19 10.39 8.28 -7.03
CA ALA A 19 9.78 8.25 -8.34
C ALA A 19 9.14 6.87 -8.44
N ALA A 20 7.80 6.83 -8.41
CA ALA A 20 7.05 5.66 -8.74
C ALA A 20 7.42 5.34 -10.20
N GLU A 21 8.33 4.41 -10.37
CA GLU A 21 8.70 3.85 -11.66
C GLU A 21 7.41 3.26 -12.24
N HIS A 22 6.74 4.03 -13.09
CA HIS A 22 5.68 3.53 -13.96
C HIS A 22 6.35 2.60 -14.95
N SER A 23 6.58 1.37 -14.53
CA SER A 23 6.68 0.27 -15.46
C SER A 23 5.31 0.16 -16.12
N ALA A 24 5.19 0.80 -17.28
CA ALA A 24 4.09 0.56 -18.19
C ALA A 24 4.08 -0.96 -18.42
N VAL A 25 3.07 -1.62 -17.87
CA VAL A 25 2.80 -3.03 -18.17
C VAL A 25 2.60 -3.09 -19.68
N GLY A 26 3.63 -3.57 -20.38
CA GLY A 26 3.50 -3.98 -21.78
C GLY A 26 2.37 -5.02 -21.88
N PRO A 27 1.62 -5.04 -22.99
CA PRO A 27 0.42 -5.86 -23.10
C PRO A 27 0.75 -7.31 -22.75
N ALA A 28 0.06 -7.84 -21.73
CA ALA A 28 0.17 -9.24 -21.34
C ALA A 28 -0.17 -10.12 -22.54
N THR A 29 0.79 -10.93 -22.98
CA THR A 29 0.71 -11.78 -24.17
C THR A 29 -0.17 -13.00 -23.90
N ALA A 30 -1.49 -12.78 -23.87
CA ALA A 30 -2.49 -13.80 -24.18
C ALA A 30 -3.27 -13.31 -25.41
N THR A 31 -3.07 -14.01 -26.51
CA THR A 31 -3.23 -13.54 -27.88
C THR A 31 -4.71 -13.47 -28.28
N GLY A 32 -5.28 -12.26 -28.25
CA GLY A 32 -6.59 -11.87 -28.81
C GLY A 32 -7.11 -10.59 -28.13
N PRO A 33 -7.84 -9.67 -28.81
CA PRO A 33 -8.46 -8.55 -28.12
C PRO A 33 -9.46 -9.10 -27.09
N ALA A 34 -9.44 -8.56 -25.87
CA ALA A 34 -10.45 -8.90 -24.88
C ALA A 34 -11.83 -8.49 -25.41
N ALA A 35 -12.82 -9.37 -25.25
CA ALA A 35 -14.20 -9.08 -25.66
C ALA A 35 -14.82 -7.95 -24.81
N ALA A 36 -14.30 -7.75 -23.60
CA ALA A 36 -14.55 -6.58 -22.77
C ALA A 36 -13.34 -6.29 -21.86
N ASP A 37 -13.11 -5.03 -21.55
CA ASP A 37 -12.05 -4.57 -20.65
C ASP A 37 -12.57 -3.40 -19.80
N ASN A 38 -12.94 -3.71 -18.56
CA ASN A 38 -13.54 -2.76 -17.63
C ASN A 38 -12.53 -2.32 -16.57
N GLY A 39 -12.34 -1.00 -16.43
CA GLY A 39 -11.51 -0.39 -15.38
C GLY A 39 -12.33 0.03 -14.15
N TYR A 40 -11.74 -0.10 -12.96
CA TYR A 40 -12.41 0.17 -11.69
C TYR A 40 -11.60 1.04 -10.72
N ALA A 41 -10.59 1.78 -11.19
CA ALA A 41 -9.75 2.65 -10.36
C ALA A 41 -10.56 3.54 -9.39
N ASP A 42 -11.55 4.28 -9.89
CA ASP A 42 -12.37 5.19 -9.07
C ASP A 42 -13.19 4.43 -8.01
N HIS A 43 -13.64 3.21 -8.33
CA HIS A 43 -14.35 2.35 -7.40
C HIS A 43 -13.43 1.81 -6.29
N TYR A 44 -12.18 1.49 -6.65
CA TYR A 44 -11.21 1.00 -5.70
C TYR A 44 -10.70 2.10 -4.78
N ALA A 45 -10.52 3.32 -5.29
CA ALA A 45 -10.23 4.49 -4.46
C ALA A 45 -11.30 4.71 -3.38
N LYS A 46 -12.59 4.61 -3.75
CA LYS A 46 -13.72 4.71 -2.80
C LYS A 46 -13.75 3.58 -1.78
N THR A 47 -13.34 2.37 -2.16
CA THR A 47 -13.24 1.23 -1.22
C THR A 47 -12.16 1.45 -0.18
N LEU A 48 -11.04 2.06 -0.55
CA LEU A 48 -9.90 2.28 0.33
C LEU A 48 -10.09 3.43 1.33
N SER A 49 -10.83 4.50 0.97
CA SER A 49 -10.99 5.65 1.88
C SER A 49 -11.57 5.26 3.26
N PRO A 50 -12.67 4.49 3.37
CA PRO A 50 -13.19 4.06 4.67
C PRO A 50 -12.26 3.12 5.44
N TRP A 51 -11.43 2.34 4.73
CA TRP A 51 -10.46 1.44 5.35
C TRP A 51 -9.33 2.22 6.01
N ARG A 52 -8.91 3.32 5.37
CA ARG A 52 -7.93 4.27 5.89
C ARG A 52 -8.49 5.08 7.06
N GLU A 53 -9.72 5.57 6.96
CA GLU A 53 -10.39 6.27 8.07
C GLU A 53 -10.51 5.38 9.31
N ARG A 54 -10.97 4.13 9.16
CA ARG A 54 -11.07 3.16 10.27
C ARG A 54 -9.70 2.78 10.83
N SER A 55 -8.67 2.69 9.99
CA SER A 55 -7.27 2.49 10.41
C SER A 55 -6.84 3.59 11.37
N ALA A 56 -7.07 4.84 10.97
CA ALA A 56 -6.66 6.02 11.72
C ALA A 56 -7.43 6.16 13.05
N ALA A 57 -8.74 5.89 13.03
CA ALA A 57 -9.58 5.95 14.21
C ALA A 57 -9.24 4.87 15.24
N ASN A 58 -8.89 3.66 14.80
CA ASN A 58 -8.62 2.52 15.70
C ASN A 58 -7.18 2.43 16.20
N ARG A 59 -6.32 3.43 15.93
CA ARG A 59 -4.89 3.39 16.33
C ARG A 59 -4.69 3.15 17.83
N SER A 60 -5.52 3.76 18.68
CA SER A 60 -5.49 3.55 20.14
C SER A 60 -5.99 2.17 20.55
N THR A 61 -7.08 1.69 19.93
CA THR A 61 -7.63 0.34 20.15
C THR A 61 -6.65 -0.76 19.74
N THR A 62 -5.95 -0.61 18.61
CA THR A 62 -4.89 -1.54 18.18
C THR A 62 -3.72 -1.55 19.17
N ARG A 63 -3.36 -0.40 19.75
CA ARG A 63 -2.36 -0.33 20.82
C ARG A 63 -2.82 -1.04 22.10
N GLY A 64 -4.10 -0.95 22.44
CA GLY A 64 -4.70 -1.71 23.55
C GLY A 64 -4.68 -3.23 23.31
N LEU A 65 -5.00 -3.67 22.09
CA LEU A 65 -4.93 -5.08 21.69
C LEU A 65 -3.49 -5.60 21.73
N ARG A 66 -2.50 -4.79 21.31
CA ARG A 66 -1.07 -5.10 21.42
C ARG A 66 -0.65 -5.36 22.88
N LEU A 67 -1.07 -4.53 23.83
CA LEU A 67 -0.75 -4.75 25.25
C LEU A 67 -1.31 -6.10 25.74
N ARG A 68 -2.54 -6.42 25.35
CA ARG A 68 -3.22 -7.67 25.72
C ARG A 68 -2.58 -8.90 25.08
N LEU A 69 -2.17 -8.83 23.82
CA LEU A 69 -1.50 -9.93 23.09
C LEU A 69 -0.03 -10.09 23.50
N GLY A 70 0.66 -8.99 23.85
CA GLY A 70 2.00 -9.04 24.42
C GLY A 70 2.04 -9.71 25.80
N LEU A 71 1.02 -9.48 26.63
CA LEU A 71 0.81 -10.21 27.90
C LEU A 71 0.55 -11.71 27.68
N LEU A 72 0.00 -12.09 26.52
CA LEU A 72 -0.25 -13.48 26.13
C LEU A 72 0.96 -14.15 25.45
N GLY A 73 2.14 -13.49 25.40
CA GLY A 73 3.34 -14.02 24.75
C GLY A 73 3.28 -14.02 23.21
N LEU A 74 2.21 -13.51 22.62
CA LEU A 74 1.99 -13.37 21.17
C LEU A 74 2.57 -12.03 20.65
N GLY A 75 3.77 -11.67 21.12
CA GLY A 75 4.37 -10.34 21.04
C GLY A 75 4.66 -9.76 19.64
N PHE A 76 4.17 -10.37 18.57
CA PHE A 76 4.42 -9.96 17.18
C PHE A 76 3.30 -9.16 16.52
N GLY A 77 2.16 -8.99 17.19
CA GLY A 77 1.01 -8.29 16.60
C GLY A 77 1.05 -6.78 16.81
N PHE A 78 1.24 -6.01 15.73
CA PHE A 78 0.94 -4.58 15.65
C PHE A 78 1.96 -3.62 16.31
N ASP A 79 3.19 -3.65 15.80
CA ASP A 79 4.22 -2.66 16.14
C ASP A 79 3.99 -1.26 15.52
N PRO A 80 4.43 -0.11 16.11
CA PRO A 80 4.41 1.18 15.42
C PRO A 80 5.00 1.13 14.02
N LEU A 81 5.98 0.27 13.76
CA LEU A 81 6.47 0.04 12.41
C LEU A 81 5.37 -0.54 11.50
N PHE A 82 4.67 -1.58 11.94
CA PHE A 82 3.56 -2.18 11.19
C PHE A 82 2.42 -1.17 10.96
N GLN A 83 2.08 -0.37 11.97
CA GLN A 83 1.03 0.66 11.85
C GLN A 83 1.42 1.73 10.81
N ARG A 84 2.69 2.15 10.80
CA ARG A 84 3.22 3.08 9.81
C ARG A 84 3.24 2.47 8.41
N MET A 85 3.72 1.24 8.29
CA MET A 85 3.72 0.50 7.02
C MET A 85 2.30 0.39 6.46
N ARG A 86 1.34 0.00 7.30
CA ARG A 86 -0.07 -0.15 6.89
C ARG A 86 -0.68 1.17 6.45
N GLU A 87 -0.46 2.26 7.20
CA GLU A 87 -0.94 3.59 6.83
C GLU A 87 -0.34 4.02 5.49
N PHE A 88 0.97 3.81 5.31
CA PHE A 88 1.66 4.10 4.06
C PHE A 88 1.09 3.30 2.89
N CYS A 89 0.92 1.99 3.03
CA CYS A 89 0.34 1.15 1.98
C CYS A 89 -1.07 1.62 1.59
N LEU A 90 -1.95 1.88 2.57
CA LEU A 90 -3.31 2.32 2.29
C LEU A 90 -3.35 3.69 1.61
N ALA A 91 -2.59 4.66 2.13
CA ALA A 91 -2.53 6.01 1.56
C ALA A 91 -1.92 6.01 0.15
N SER A 92 -0.85 5.24 -0.06
CA SER A 92 -0.16 5.14 -1.34
C SER A 92 -1.04 4.44 -2.38
N SER A 93 -1.70 3.33 -2.04
CA SER A 93 -2.64 2.68 -2.93
C SER A 93 -3.84 3.57 -3.26
N GLU A 94 -4.46 4.22 -2.27
CA GLU A 94 -5.58 5.16 -2.50
C GLU A 94 -5.17 6.30 -3.45
N ALA A 95 -3.99 6.89 -3.21
CA ALA A 95 -3.44 7.93 -4.07
C ALA A 95 -3.18 7.41 -5.49
N GLY A 96 -2.60 6.21 -5.62
CA GLY A 96 -2.32 5.57 -6.91
C GLY A 96 -3.58 5.31 -7.74
N PHE A 97 -4.68 4.89 -7.12
CA PHE A 97 -5.96 4.74 -7.81
C PHE A 97 -6.56 6.10 -8.21
N ARG A 98 -6.51 7.11 -7.33
CA ARG A 98 -7.02 8.47 -7.65
C ARG A 98 -6.22 9.17 -8.74
N SER A 99 -4.91 8.93 -8.81
CA SER A 99 -4.03 9.51 -9.83
C SER A 99 -4.00 8.70 -11.13
N ARG A 100 -4.76 7.59 -11.22
CA ARG A 100 -4.76 6.63 -12.33
C ARG A 100 -3.38 6.01 -12.62
N GLN A 101 -2.51 5.99 -11.61
CA GLN A 101 -1.26 5.24 -11.62
C GLN A 101 -1.51 3.75 -11.36
N LEU A 102 -2.61 3.43 -10.68
CA LEU A 102 -3.12 2.08 -10.47
C LEU A 102 -4.54 1.96 -11.04
N ASP A 103 -4.86 0.78 -11.59
CA ASP A 103 -6.22 0.41 -12.00
C ASP A 103 -6.46 -1.08 -11.69
N ILE A 104 -7.72 -1.44 -11.53
CA ILE A 104 -8.18 -2.83 -11.49
C ILE A 104 -8.90 -3.09 -12.80
N ARG A 105 -8.37 -4.02 -13.61
CA ARG A 105 -8.94 -4.41 -14.90
C ARG A 105 -9.67 -5.73 -14.78
N GLN A 106 -10.93 -5.75 -15.21
CA GLN A 106 -11.68 -6.98 -15.43
C GLN A 106 -11.74 -7.25 -16.94
N LEU A 107 -11.00 -8.26 -17.37
CA LEU A 107 -10.91 -8.66 -18.77
C LEU A 107 -11.84 -9.85 -19.03
N LEU A 108 -12.71 -9.73 -20.03
CA LEU A 108 -13.42 -10.88 -20.60
C LEU A 108 -12.62 -11.43 -21.77
N LEU A 109 -12.03 -12.61 -21.57
CA LEU A 109 -11.30 -13.32 -22.60
C LEU A 109 -12.23 -14.37 -23.22
N THR A 110 -12.33 -14.36 -24.55
CA THR A 110 -13.04 -15.39 -25.31
C THR A 110 -12.03 -16.23 -26.07
N GLU A 111 -12.33 -17.52 -26.25
CA GLU A 111 -11.51 -18.39 -27.08
C GLU A 111 -11.43 -17.83 -28.50
N ARG A 112 -10.23 -17.84 -29.08
CA ARG A 112 -10.03 -17.46 -30.47
C ARG A 112 -10.54 -18.63 -31.31
N THR A 113 -11.75 -18.51 -31.86
CA THR A 113 -12.29 -19.54 -32.75
C THR A 113 -11.39 -19.61 -33.99
N HIS A 114 -10.48 -20.60 -34.03
CA HIS A 114 -9.66 -20.86 -35.19
C HIS A 114 -10.57 -21.52 -36.23
N ARG A 115 -10.97 -20.74 -37.24
CA ARG A 115 -11.69 -21.28 -38.41
C ARG A 115 -10.69 -21.83 -39.42
#